data_AF-V4V7I3-F1
#
_entry.id   AF-V4V7I3-F1
#
_cell.length_a   1.000
_cell.length_b   1.000
_cell.length_c   1.000
_cell.angle_alpha   90.00
_cell.angle_beta   90.00
_cell.angle_gamma   90.00
#
_symmetry.space_group_name_H-M   'P 1'
#
loop_
_entity.id
_entity.type
_entity.pdbx_description
1 polymer ?
#
loop_
_entity_poly.entity_id
_entity_poly.type
_entity_poly.pdbx_seq_one_letter_code
_entity_poly.pdbx_strand_id
1 'polypeptide(L)'
;MAQVSLFSLFSLSSPFPASAVSSRLRLNRPLPFQFSRIQASSDATSASASNSNPKVVVTRERGKNGKLIKALAKHRIDCLELPLIQHAQGPDTDRLSSVLNDTIFDWIIITSPEAGSVFLEAWKEAGTPNVRIGVVGAGTASIFEEVIQSSKCSLDVAFSPSKATGKILASELPKNGKKKCTVLYPASAKASNEIEEGLSNRGFEVVRLNTYTTVSVSMLAL
;
A
#
# COMPACT_ATOMS: atom_id res chain seq x y z
N MET A 1 33.18 -54.63 -23.93
CA MET A 1 32.36 -55.85 -24.07
C MET A 1 30.93 -55.44 -23.70
N ALA A 2 29.88 -55.63 -24.51
CA ALA A 2 29.47 -56.81 -25.29
C ALA A 2 28.93 -57.93 -24.37
N GLN A 3 27.72 -58.49 -24.55
CA GLN A 3 26.63 -58.19 -25.52
C GLN A 3 25.34 -59.00 -25.16
N VAL A 4 24.16 -58.59 -25.71
CA VAL A 4 22.88 -59.38 -25.91
C VAL A 4 22.23 -60.13 -24.72
N SER A 5 20.95 -60.53 -24.71
CA SER A 5 19.65 -60.08 -25.30
C SER A 5 18.54 -60.63 -24.35
N LEU A 6 17.22 -60.47 -24.50
CA LEU A 6 16.28 -61.13 -25.45
C LEU A 6 14.86 -60.93 -24.81
N PHE A 7 13.71 -60.70 -25.46
CA PHE A 7 13.32 -60.63 -26.87
C PHE A 7 12.04 -59.75 -27.05
N SER A 8 11.73 -59.39 -28.30
CA SER A 8 10.45 -59.54 -29.05
C SER A 8 9.06 -59.60 -28.37
N LEU A 9 7.95 -59.18 -29.01
CA LEU A 9 7.67 -58.47 -30.29
C LEU A 9 6.17 -58.09 -30.31
N PHE A 10 5.77 -57.05 -31.04
CA PHE A 10 4.71 -57.12 -32.09
C PHE A 10 4.54 -55.80 -32.86
N SER A 11 4.58 -55.90 -34.19
CA SER A 11 4.17 -54.88 -35.17
C SER A 11 2.65 -54.99 -35.46
N LEU A 12 1.93 -54.22 -36.30
CA LEU A 12 2.15 -53.17 -37.32
C LEU A 12 0.78 -52.36 -37.36
N SER A 13 0.43 -51.30 -38.11
CA SER A 13 0.92 -50.64 -39.34
C SER A 13 0.41 -49.17 -39.43
N SER A 14 0.97 -48.38 -40.35
CA SER A 14 0.31 -47.21 -40.99
C SER A 14 -0.31 -47.64 -42.34
N PRO A 15 -1.22 -46.87 -42.99
CA PRO A 15 -0.82 -45.65 -43.73
C PRO A 15 -1.89 -44.51 -43.80
N PHE A 16 -1.51 -43.39 -44.43
CA PHE A 16 -2.43 -42.35 -44.93
C PHE A 16 -3.30 -42.86 -46.09
N PRO A 17 -4.43 -42.19 -46.39
CA PRO A 17 -4.40 -41.28 -47.55
C PRO A 17 -5.06 -39.91 -47.29
N ALA A 18 -4.74 -38.94 -48.14
CA ALA A 18 -5.45 -37.65 -48.22
C ALA A 18 -6.38 -37.62 -49.43
N SER A 19 -7.51 -36.91 -49.31
CA SER A 19 -8.39 -36.54 -50.42
C SER A 19 -9.04 -35.19 -50.15
N ALA A 20 -9.21 -34.39 -51.22
CA ALA A 20 -9.67 -33.00 -51.11
C ALA A 20 -11.16 -32.85 -51.48
N VAL A 21 -11.81 -31.85 -50.88
CA VAL A 21 -13.07 -31.28 -51.39
C VAL A 21 -12.86 -29.78 -51.57
N SER A 22 -13.09 -29.29 -52.78
CA SER A 22 -13.05 -27.85 -53.08
C SER A 22 -14.42 -27.22 -52.90
N SER A 23 -14.48 -26.08 -52.22
CA SER A 23 -15.56 -25.10 -52.43
C SER A 23 -14.95 -23.70 -52.53
N ARG A 24 -15.09 -23.07 -53.71
CA ARG A 24 -14.60 -21.71 -53.96
C ARG A 24 -15.68 -20.71 -53.57
N LEU A 25 -15.38 -19.79 -52.66
CA LEU A 25 -16.10 -18.51 -52.56
C LEU A 25 -15.10 -17.34 -52.60
N ARG A 26 -15.59 -16.20 -53.10
CA ARG A 26 -14.74 -15.15 -53.69
C ARG A 26 -14.17 -14.21 -52.63
N LEU A 27 -12.87 -13.92 -52.74
CA LEU A 27 -12.22 -12.86 -51.96
C LEU A 27 -12.61 -11.49 -52.55
N ASN A 28 -13.54 -10.79 -51.93
CA ASN A 28 -13.94 -9.46 -52.37
C ASN A 28 -12.98 -8.38 -51.85
N ARG A 29 -12.41 -7.65 -52.83
CA ARG A 29 -11.68 -6.37 -52.76
C ARG A 29 -12.04 -5.48 -51.55
N PRO A 30 -11.06 -4.93 -50.80
CA PRO A 30 -11.32 -3.95 -49.75
C PRO A 30 -11.80 -2.61 -50.34
N LEU A 31 -12.76 -1.98 -49.67
CA LEU A 31 -13.14 -0.59 -49.90
C LEU A 31 -12.32 0.33 -48.96
N PRO A 32 -11.93 1.53 -49.39
CA PRO A 32 -11.28 2.49 -48.50
C PRO A 32 -12.32 3.07 -47.51
N PHE A 33 -12.16 2.79 -46.22
CA PHE A 33 -12.92 3.45 -45.18
C PHE A 33 -12.52 4.93 -45.11
N GLN A 34 -13.37 5.80 -45.67
CA GLN A 34 -13.22 7.25 -45.49
C GLN A 34 -13.53 7.61 -44.04
N PHE A 35 -12.53 8.12 -43.32
CA PHE A 35 -12.78 8.84 -42.07
C PHE A 35 -13.50 10.15 -42.39
N SER A 36 -14.83 10.16 -42.26
CA SER A 36 -15.64 11.36 -42.27
C SER A 36 -15.27 12.22 -41.06
N ARG A 37 -14.38 13.19 -41.29
CA ARG A 37 -13.96 14.19 -40.30
C ARG A 37 -15.21 14.91 -39.78
N ILE A 38 -15.55 14.69 -38.50
CA ILE A 38 -16.62 15.43 -37.84
C ILE A 38 -16.15 16.88 -37.69
N GLN A 39 -16.50 17.69 -38.69
CA GLN A 39 -16.30 19.13 -38.66
C GLN A 39 -17.44 19.73 -37.85
N ALA A 40 -17.24 19.82 -36.52
CA ALA A 40 -18.13 20.57 -35.66
C ALA A 40 -18.17 22.03 -36.14
N SER A 41 -19.36 22.54 -36.46
CA SER A 41 -19.54 23.97 -36.75
C SER A 41 -19.24 24.77 -35.49
N SER A 42 -18.27 25.67 -35.58
CA SER A 42 -17.96 26.62 -34.50
C SER A 42 -19.01 27.74 -34.46
N ASP A 43 -20.23 27.42 -34.03
CA ASP A 43 -21.13 28.44 -33.49
C ASP A 43 -20.50 28.96 -32.20
N ALA A 44 -19.72 30.03 -32.34
CA ALA A 44 -18.94 30.63 -31.28
C ALA A 44 -19.80 31.46 -30.33
N THR A 45 -20.79 30.81 -29.69
CA THR A 45 -21.27 31.26 -28.39
C THR A 45 -20.13 31.12 -27.40
N SER A 46 -19.34 32.19 -27.31
CA SER A 46 -18.30 32.41 -26.30
C SER A 46 -18.93 32.57 -24.92
N ALA A 47 -19.58 31.51 -24.44
CA ALA A 47 -19.93 31.32 -23.06
C ALA A 47 -18.62 31.39 -22.28
N SER A 48 -18.40 32.53 -21.62
CA SER A 48 -17.29 32.75 -20.71
C SER A 48 -17.48 31.84 -19.50
N ALA A 49 -17.11 30.57 -19.67
CA ALA A 49 -16.94 29.62 -18.60
C ALA A 49 -16.03 30.28 -17.56
N SER A 50 -16.64 30.73 -16.47
CA SER A 50 -15.91 31.50 -15.47
C SER A 50 -14.89 30.55 -14.85
N ASN A 51 -13.60 30.88 -15.04
CA ASN A 51 -12.48 30.26 -14.33
C ASN A 51 -12.55 30.65 -12.85
N SER A 52 -13.61 30.20 -12.20
CA SER A 52 -13.82 30.24 -10.77
C SER A 52 -12.88 29.21 -10.16
N ASN A 53 -11.94 29.69 -9.34
CA ASN A 53 -11.01 28.79 -8.65
C ASN A 53 -11.83 27.76 -7.85
N PRO A 54 -11.50 26.46 -7.95
CA PRO A 54 -12.27 25.41 -7.27
C PRO A 54 -12.22 25.65 -5.76
N LYS A 55 -13.38 25.74 -5.12
CA LYS A 55 -13.47 25.87 -3.66
C LYS A 55 -13.19 24.52 -3.02
N VAL A 56 -12.10 24.42 -2.25
CA VAL A 56 -11.72 23.17 -1.57
C VAL A 56 -12.04 23.25 -0.08
N VAL A 57 -12.61 22.17 0.46
CA VAL A 57 -12.73 21.96 1.90
C VAL A 57 -11.81 20.80 2.30
N VAL A 58 -10.97 21.00 3.32
CA VAL A 58 -10.04 19.99 3.82
C VAL A 58 -10.49 19.49 5.19
N THR A 59 -10.76 18.18 5.28
CA THR A 59 -11.62 17.59 6.32
C THR A 59 -10.91 16.68 7.31
N ARG A 60 -9.58 16.53 7.20
CA ARG A 60 -8.78 15.77 8.17
C ARG A 60 -8.72 16.52 9.50
N GLU A 61 -8.22 15.84 10.52
CA GLU A 61 -7.94 16.42 11.83
C GLU A 61 -7.14 17.73 11.76
N ARG A 62 -7.48 18.64 12.68
CA ARG A 62 -6.98 20.01 12.75
C ARG A 62 -5.45 20.06 12.69
N GLY A 63 -4.90 20.91 11.82
CA GLY A 63 -3.46 21.07 11.62
C GLY A 63 -2.82 20.00 10.72
N LYS A 64 -3.37 18.77 10.66
CA LYS A 64 -2.88 17.70 9.75
C LYS A 64 -3.27 17.93 8.28
N ASN A 65 -3.97 19.03 7.99
CA ASN A 65 -4.26 19.54 6.63
C ASN A 65 -3.15 20.46 6.05
N GLY A 66 -2.24 20.99 6.88
CA GLY A 66 -1.32 22.07 6.47
C GLY A 66 -0.44 21.79 5.24
N LYS A 67 -0.03 20.54 5.01
CA LYS A 67 0.74 20.13 3.81
C LYS A 67 -0.09 20.19 2.53
N LEU A 68 -1.40 19.90 2.61
CA LEU A 68 -2.33 19.97 1.48
C LEU A 68 -2.70 21.42 1.17
N ILE A 69 -3.02 22.22 2.20
CA ILE A 69 -3.31 23.66 2.05
C ILE A 69 -2.12 24.38 1.40
N LYS A 70 -0.88 24.15 1.88
CA LYS A 70 0.35 24.72 1.29
C LYS A 70 0.66 24.23 -0.14
N ALA A 71 0.10 23.09 -0.57
CA ALA A 71 0.22 22.64 -1.95
C ALA A 71 -0.80 23.34 -2.85
N LEU A 72 -2.07 23.40 -2.45
CA LEU A 72 -3.16 24.02 -3.19
C LEU A 72 -2.98 25.55 -3.33
N ALA A 73 -2.45 26.21 -2.30
CA ALA A 73 -2.11 27.64 -2.35
C ALA A 73 -1.11 27.99 -3.47
N LYS A 74 -0.19 27.09 -3.85
CA LYS A 74 0.74 27.31 -4.99
C LYS A 74 0.01 27.39 -6.33
N HIS A 75 -1.18 26.80 -6.42
CA HIS A 75 -2.06 26.85 -7.60
C HIS A 75 -3.15 27.93 -7.46
N ARG A 76 -3.06 28.82 -6.46
CA ARG A 76 -4.06 29.85 -6.13
C ARG A 76 -5.45 29.27 -5.80
N ILE A 77 -5.46 28.08 -5.19
CA ILE A 77 -6.67 27.39 -4.75
C ILE A 77 -6.83 27.61 -3.25
N ASP A 78 -7.86 28.37 -2.87
CA ASP A 78 -8.20 28.64 -1.47
C ASP A 78 -8.88 27.43 -0.81
N CYS A 79 -8.55 27.20 0.45
CA CYS A 79 -8.96 26.03 1.21
C CYS A 79 -9.65 26.43 2.52
N LEU A 80 -10.86 25.93 2.77
CA LEU A 80 -11.48 25.95 4.09
C LEU A 80 -11.03 24.72 4.88
N GLU A 81 -10.36 24.89 6.02
CA GLU A 81 -10.13 23.79 6.97
C GLU A 81 -11.39 23.58 7.81
N LEU A 82 -12.00 22.40 7.68
CA LEU A 82 -13.19 22.00 8.45
C LEU A 82 -12.98 20.58 8.97
N PRO A 83 -12.29 20.40 10.10
CA PRO A 83 -11.95 19.09 10.62
C PRO A 83 -13.22 18.30 10.95
N LEU A 84 -13.44 17.16 10.27
CA LEU A 84 -14.59 16.27 10.52
C LEU A 84 -14.21 15.06 11.37
N ILE A 85 -12.91 14.75 11.46
CA ILE A 85 -12.36 13.63 12.22
C ILE A 85 -11.25 14.08 13.17
N GLN A 86 -11.05 13.31 14.23
CA GLN A 86 -9.90 13.38 15.13
C GLN A 86 -9.42 11.95 15.45
N HIS A 87 -8.17 11.82 15.87
CA HIS A 87 -7.66 10.58 16.43
C HIS A 87 -8.00 10.50 17.92
N ALA A 88 -8.09 9.28 18.43
CA ALA A 88 -8.31 8.97 19.83
C ALA A 88 -7.55 7.68 20.17
N GLN A 89 -7.24 7.49 21.45
CA GLN A 89 -6.54 6.29 21.92
C GLN A 89 -7.34 5.02 21.58
N GLY A 90 -6.63 3.96 21.22
CA GLY A 90 -7.20 2.65 20.94
C GLY A 90 -7.26 1.76 22.19
N PRO A 91 -7.98 0.63 22.14
CA PRO A 91 -8.12 -0.28 23.29
C PRO A 91 -6.79 -0.93 23.73
N ASP A 92 -5.76 -0.92 22.89
CA ASP A 92 -4.44 -1.51 23.18
C ASP A 92 -3.33 -0.49 23.44
N THR A 93 -3.67 0.81 23.57
CA THR A 93 -2.65 1.90 23.69
C THR A 93 -1.73 1.67 24.89
N ASP A 94 -2.33 1.55 26.08
CA ASP A 94 -1.63 1.42 27.36
C ASP A 94 -0.80 0.13 27.47
N ARG A 95 -1.02 -0.82 26.55
CA ARG A 95 -0.29 -2.09 26.46
C ARG A 95 0.99 -1.97 25.62
N LEU A 96 1.12 -0.92 24.80
CA LEU A 96 2.18 -0.83 23.80
C LEU A 96 3.57 -0.71 24.43
N SER A 97 3.74 0.12 25.46
CA SER A 97 5.02 0.31 26.14
C SER A 97 5.44 -0.93 26.95
N SER A 98 4.51 -1.60 27.63
CA SER A 98 4.78 -2.89 28.28
C SER A 98 5.21 -3.97 27.27
N VAL A 99 4.48 -4.12 26.16
CA VAL A 99 4.83 -5.11 25.12
C VAL A 99 6.19 -4.83 24.47
N LEU A 100 6.59 -3.56 24.34
CA LEU A 100 7.91 -3.15 23.85
C LEU A 100 9.06 -3.40 24.84
N ASN A 101 8.77 -3.34 26.14
CA ASN A 101 9.74 -3.67 27.20
C ASN A 101 9.90 -5.19 27.38
N ASP A 102 8.78 -5.91 27.36
CA ASP A 102 8.73 -7.33 27.75
C ASP A 102 9.07 -8.29 26.59
N THR A 103 8.98 -7.85 25.33
CA THR A 103 9.17 -8.71 24.14
C THR A 103 10.03 -8.05 23.07
N ILE A 104 11.07 -8.77 22.64
CA ILE A 104 11.91 -8.38 21.50
C ILE A 104 11.26 -8.85 20.19
N PHE A 105 11.02 -7.91 19.28
CA PHE A 105 10.46 -8.17 17.95
C PHE A 105 11.53 -8.08 16.85
N ASP A 106 11.47 -8.95 15.84
CA ASP A 106 12.32 -8.84 14.65
C ASP A 106 11.97 -7.62 13.78
N TRP A 107 10.70 -7.22 13.83
CA TRP A 107 10.15 -6.08 13.10
C TRP A 107 9.07 -5.37 13.90
N ILE A 108 9.03 -4.05 13.76
CA ILE A 108 7.87 -3.21 14.12
C ILE A 108 7.34 -2.60 12.83
N ILE A 109 6.06 -2.83 12.52
CA ILE A 109 5.43 -2.38 11.27
C ILE A 109 4.58 -1.14 11.53
N ILE A 110 4.95 -0.03 10.91
CA ILE A 110 4.30 1.26 11.08
C ILE A 110 3.68 1.70 9.75
N THR A 111 2.35 1.75 9.71
CA THR A 111 1.58 1.87 8.46
C THR A 111 1.08 3.27 8.18
N SER A 112 1.08 4.14 9.19
CA SER A 112 0.61 5.52 9.10
C SER A 112 1.50 6.45 9.94
N PRO A 113 1.49 7.77 9.67
CA PRO A 113 2.18 8.73 10.52
C PRO A 113 1.67 8.71 11.96
N GLU A 114 0.38 8.41 12.16
CA GLU A 114 -0.25 8.33 13.49
C GLU A 114 0.28 7.17 14.31
N ALA A 115 0.37 5.99 13.69
CA ALA A 115 0.97 4.81 14.29
C ALA A 115 2.43 5.08 14.69
N GLY A 116 3.16 5.89 13.90
CA GLY A 116 4.52 6.32 14.20
C GLY A 116 4.59 7.23 15.43
N SER A 117 3.69 8.20 15.55
CA SER A 117 3.63 9.10 16.71
C SER A 117 3.32 8.35 18.01
N VAL A 118 2.27 7.53 18.03
CA VAL A 118 1.86 6.73 19.21
C VAL A 118 2.94 5.71 19.57
N PHE A 119 3.59 5.12 18.56
CA PHE A 119 4.74 4.24 18.78
C PHE A 119 5.94 4.97 19.40
N LEU A 120 6.28 6.18 18.94
CA LEU A 120 7.42 6.95 19.48
C LEU A 120 7.21 7.44 20.91
N GLU A 121 5.96 7.58 21.36
CA GLU A 121 5.60 7.85 22.75
C GLU A 121 5.88 6.61 23.61
N ALA A 122 5.20 5.49 23.32
CA ALA A 122 5.37 4.23 24.04
C ALA A 122 6.79 3.64 23.98
N TRP A 123 7.55 3.90 22.89
CA TRP A 123 8.95 3.48 22.77
C TRP A 123 9.88 4.27 23.70
N LYS A 124 9.57 5.54 24.00
CA LYS A 124 10.30 6.33 25.02
C LYS A 124 9.95 5.85 26.42
N GLU A 125 8.67 5.56 26.70
CA GLU A 125 8.22 4.97 27.97
C GLU A 125 8.89 3.62 28.24
N ALA A 126 9.02 2.77 27.22
CA ALA A 126 9.71 1.48 27.28
C ALA A 126 11.25 1.58 27.41
N GLY A 127 11.81 2.77 27.64
CA GLY A 127 13.26 2.97 27.82
C GLY A 127 14.09 3.01 26.53
N THR A 128 13.46 3.24 25.37
CA THR A 128 14.11 3.29 24.04
C THR A 128 14.86 2.00 23.64
N PRO A 129 14.21 0.82 23.65
CA PRO A 129 14.82 -0.45 23.27
C PRO A 129 15.31 -0.42 21.81
N ASN A 130 16.29 -1.27 21.47
CA ASN A 130 16.76 -1.37 20.08
C ASN A 130 15.67 -1.99 19.19
N VAL A 131 15.21 -1.25 18.18
CA VAL A 131 14.07 -1.63 17.35
C VAL A 131 14.34 -1.46 15.85
N ARG A 132 13.84 -2.42 15.07
CA ARG A 132 13.93 -2.44 13.60
C ARG A 132 12.55 -2.22 12.99
N ILE A 133 12.40 -1.15 12.22
CA ILE A 133 11.10 -0.64 11.76
C ILE A 133 10.93 -0.85 10.25
N GLY A 134 9.78 -1.40 9.86
CA GLY A 134 9.29 -1.39 8.48
C GLY A 134 8.17 -0.36 8.33
N VAL A 135 8.35 0.62 7.45
CA VAL A 135 7.35 1.68 7.19
C VAL A 135 6.63 1.44 5.86
N VAL A 136 5.35 1.79 5.76
CA VAL A 136 4.60 1.66 4.48
C VAL A 136 5.06 2.67 3.41
N GLY A 137 5.59 3.84 3.79
CA GLY A 137 6.14 4.79 2.82
C GLY A 137 6.59 6.11 3.41
N ALA A 138 7.10 7.00 2.55
CA ALA A 138 7.87 8.20 2.93
C ALA A 138 7.16 9.14 3.94
N GLY A 139 5.84 9.32 3.84
CA GLY A 139 5.09 10.16 4.79
C GLY A 139 5.02 9.60 6.21
N THR A 140 5.22 8.29 6.37
CA THR A 140 5.37 7.60 7.66
C THR A 140 6.84 7.57 8.08
N ALA A 141 7.77 7.37 7.13
CA ALA A 141 9.21 7.42 7.38
C ALA A 141 9.65 8.76 8.01
N SER A 142 9.08 9.88 7.54
CA SER A 142 9.42 11.23 8.01
C SER A 142 9.08 11.52 9.47
N ILE A 143 8.34 10.64 10.16
CA ILE A 143 8.11 10.74 11.61
C ILE A 143 9.35 10.30 12.41
N PHE A 144 10.25 9.52 11.81
CA PHE A 144 11.42 8.96 12.47
C PHE A 144 12.73 9.72 12.19
N GLU A 145 12.78 10.59 11.18
CA GLU A 145 13.99 11.28 10.72
C GLU A 145 14.74 12.02 11.85
N GLU A 146 14.03 12.80 12.67
CA GLU A 146 14.57 13.54 13.82
C GLU A 146 15.09 12.60 14.93
N VAL A 147 14.38 11.48 15.16
CA VAL A 147 14.73 10.49 16.19
C VAL A 147 15.97 9.71 15.79
N ILE A 148 16.11 9.33 14.52
CA ILE A 148 17.29 8.64 13.97
C ILE A 148 18.53 9.55 14.02
N GLN A 149 18.36 10.85 13.74
CA GLN A 149 19.46 11.82 13.85
C GLN A 149 19.91 12.06 15.30
N SER A 150 18.98 12.00 16.25
CA SER A 150 19.25 12.29 17.67
C SER A 150 19.69 11.07 18.49
N SER A 151 19.18 9.87 18.18
CA SER A 151 19.43 8.65 18.95
C SER A 151 20.48 7.76 18.27
N LYS A 152 21.65 7.64 18.89
CA LYS A 152 22.89 7.15 18.26
C LYS A 152 22.92 5.69 17.77
N CYS A 153 21.88 4.88 18.01
CA CYS A 153 21.75 3.52 17.46
C CYS A 153 20.40 2.81 17.74
N SER A 154 19.50 3.37 18.56
CA SER A 154 18.37 2.61 19.14
C SER A 154 17.19 2.35 18.20
N LEU A 155 17.08 3.05 17.07
CA LEU A 155 15.94 2.93 16.14
C LEU A 155 16.43 2.98 14.69
N ASP A 156 16.07 1.97 13.89
CA ASP A 156 16.45 1.83 12.49
C ASP A 156 15.21 1.60 11.59
N VAL A 157 15.00 2.45 10.59
CA VAL A 157 13.94 2.30 9.57
C VAL A 157 14.48 1.45 8.40
N ALA A 158 14.64 0.16 8.68
CA ALA A 158 15.36 -0.79 7.84
C ALA A 158 14.59 -1.30 6.61
N PHE A 159 13.32 -0.93 6.42
CA PHE A 159 12.50 -1.40 5.30
C PHE A 159 11.39 -0.41 4.89
N SER A 160 11.20 -0.28 3.58
CA SER A 160 10.01 0.29 2.93
C SER A 160 9.64 -0.58 1.72
N PRO A 161 8.36 -0.85 1.45
CA PRO A 161 7.93 -1.60 0.27
C PRO A 161 8.13 -0.81 -1.03
N SER A 162 8.13 -1.52 -2.15
CA SER A 162 8.18 -0.96 -3.51
C SER A 162 6.97 -0.09 -3.85
N LYS A 163 5.83 -0.32 -3.17
CA LYS A 163 4.59 0.46 -3.28
C LYS A 163 3.95 0.60 -1.91
N ALA A 164 3.52 1.82 -1.58
CA ALA A 164 2.97 2.18 -0.27
C ALA A 164 1.56 1.61 -0.01
N THR A 165 1.47 0.30 0.16
CA THR A 165 0.23 -0.45 0.44
C THR A 165 0.52 -1.61 1.40
N GLY A 166 -0.44 -1.95 2.27
CA GLY A 166 -0.28 -3.02 3.25
C GLY A 166 0.03 -4.37 2.64
N LYS A 167 -0.69 -4.75 1.58
CA LYS A 167 -0.47 -6.00 0.83
C LYS A 167 0.96 -6.16 0.28
N ILE A 168 1.56 -5.08 -0.23
CA ILE A 168 2.93 -5.13 -0.77
C ILE A 168 3.96 -5.17 0.36
N LEU A 169 3.79 -4.40 1.45
CA LEU A 169 4.60 -4.55 2.66
C LEU A 169 4.57 -5.99 3.19
N ALA A 170 3.38 -6.57 3.31
CA ALA A 170 3.20 -7.93 3.80
C ALA A 170 3.88 -8.96 2.88
N SER A 171 3.88 -8.76 1.56
CA SER A 171 4.55 -9.64 0.60
C SER A 171 6.08 -9.48 0.56
N GLU A 172 6.60 -8.28 0.77
CA GLU A 172 8.01 -7.94 0.57
C GLU A 172 8.84 -7.96 1.86
N LEU A 173 8.24 -7.88 3.06
CA LEU A 173 8.96 -7.80 4.34
C LEU A 173 10.01 -8.92 4.48
N PRO A 174 11.29 -8.62 4.78
CA PRO A 174 12.34 -9.64 4.88
C PRO A 174 12.18 -10.55 6.12
N LYS A 175 12.18 -11.88 5.90
CA LYS A 175 12.16 -12.88 6.99
C LYS A 175 13.56 -13.26 7.50
N ASN A 176 14.63 -12.76 6.86
CA ASN A 176 16.03 -12.98 7.22
C ASN A 176 16.43 -14.46 7.50
N GLY A 177 15.74 -15.43 6.87
CA GLY A 177 15.99 -16.87 7.05
C GLY A 177 15.53 -17.48 8.38
N LYS A 178 14.89 -16.72 9.28
CA LYS A 178 14.46 -17.23 10.59
C LYS A 178 13.25 -18.15 10.47
N LYS A 179 13.24 -19.26 11.24
CA LYS A 179 12.14 -20.26 11.26
C LYS A 179 10.82 -19.64 11.74
N LYS A 180 10.86 -18.95 12.89
CA LYS A 180 9.85 -18.00 13.36
C LYS A 180 10.41 -16.58 13.18
N CYS A 181 9.55 -15.60 12.90
CA CYS A 181 9.97 -14.20 12.83
C CYS A 181 8.85 -13.34 13.43
N THR A 182 9.14 -12.59 14.49
CA THR A 182 8.14 -11.89 15.30
C THR A 182 7.90 -10.46 14.82
N VAL A 183 6.64 -10.05 14.74
CA VAL A 183 6.25 -8.73 14.22
C VAL A 183 5.30 -8.03 15.17
N LEU A 184 5.66 -6.85 15.67
CA LEU A 184 4.72 -5.96 16.34
C LEU A 184 4.05 -5.07 15.28
N TYR A 185 2.72 -4.98 15.31
CA TYR A 185 1.95 -4.11 14.42
C TYR A 185 1.02 -3.19 15.23
N PRO A 186 1.51 -1.98 15.61
CA PRO A 186 0.66 -0.89 16.11
C PRO A 186 -0.24 -0.39 14.97
N ALA A 187 -1.54 -0.60 15.12
CA ALA A 187 -2.54 -0.43 14.08
C ALA A 187 -3.68 0.49 14.53
N SER A 188 -4.45 0.99 13.56
CA SER A 188 -5.76 1.54 13.88
C SER A 188 -6.76 0.43 14.18
N ALA A 189 -7.64 0.64 15.16
CA ALA A 189 -8.86 -0.17 15.35
C ALA A 189 -9.77 -0.20 14.12
N LYS A 190 -9.59 0.73 13.15
CA LYS A 190 -10.30 0.77 11.87
C LYS A 190 -9.50 0.24 10.66
N ALA A 191 -8.26 -0.24 10.85
CA ALA A 191 -7.44 -0.77 9.76
C ALA A 191 -7.85 -2.22 9.42
N SER A 192 -7.79 -2.59 8.13
CA SER A 192 -8.02 -3.95 7.66
C SER A 192 -6.94 -4.93 8.16
N ASN A 193 -7.25 -6.23 8.12
CA ASN A 193 -6.36 -7.30 8.56
C ASN A 193 -5.33 -7.73 7.51
N GLU A 194 -5.32 -7.10 6.32
CA GLU A 194 -4.48 -7.51 5.16
C GLU A 194 -2.99 -7.70 5.47
N ILE A 195 -2.44 -6.89 6.39
CA ILE A 195 -1.03 -6.97 6.80
C ILE A 195 -0.80 -8.14 7.75
N GLU A 196 -1.69 -8.31 8.71
CA GLU A 196 -1.67 -9.36 9.73
C GLU A 196 -1.86 -10.74 9.09
N GLU A 197 -2.86 -10.89 8.22
CA GLU A 197 -3.10 -12.07 7.39
C GLU A 197 -1.95 -12.29 6.40
N GLY A 198 -1.51 -11.26 5.67
CA GLY A 198 -0.45 -11.38 4.66
C GLY A 198 0.91 -11.79 5.23
N LEU A 199 1.24 -11.34 6.45
CA LEU A 199 2.44 -11.75 7.17
C LEU A 199 2.27 -13.12 7.82
N SER A 200 1.12 -13.42 8.42
CA SER A 200 0.83 -14.75 9.00
C SER A 200 0.86 -15.86 7.95
N ASN A 201 0.35 -15.59 6.74
CA ASN A 201 0.44 -16.49 5.58
C ASN A 201 1.87 -16.73 5.07
N ARG A 202 2.84 -15.85 5.42
CA ARG A 202 4.28 -16.05 5.20
C ARG A 202 4.99 -16.65 6.43
N GLY A 203 4.23 -17.06 7.44
CA GLY A 203 4.71 -17.64 8.68
C GLY A 203 5.49 -16.67 9.57
N PHE A 204 5.13 -15.39 9.57
CA PHE A 204 5.51 -14.47 10.64
C PHE A 204 4.55 -14.65 11.82
N GLU A 205 5.01 -14.31 13.02
CA GLU A 205 4.24 -14.36 14.26
C GLU A 205 3.86 -12.92 14.63
N VAL A 206 2.64 -12.52 14.26
CA VAL A 206 2.19 -11.12 14.32
C VAL A 206 1.47 -10.85 15.64
N VAL A 207 1.96 -9.88 16.40
CA VAL A 207 1.27 -9.27 17.53
C VAL A 207 0.71 -7.92 17.04
N ARG A 208 -0.58 -7.90 16.73
CA ARG A 208 -1.29 -6.65 16.46
C ARG A 208 -1.77 -6.02 17.76
N LEU A 209 -1.60 -4.70 17.87
CA LEU A 209 -2.21 -3.89 18.91
C LEU A 209 -2.98 -2.76 18.23
N ASN A 210 -4.26 -2.57 18.56
CA ASN A 210 -5.06 -1.46 18.07
C ASN A 210 -4.85 -0.24 18.98
N THR A 211 -3.78 0.50 18.72
CA THR A 211 -3.25 1.56 19.62
C THR A 211 -3.84 2.93 19.33
N TYR A 212 -4.63 3.09 18.27
CA TYR A 212 -5.40 4.31 18.03
C TYR A 212 -6.67 4.02 17.24
N THR A 213 -7.59 4.98 17.22
CA THR A 213 -8.79 4.98 16.37
C THR A 213 -9.03 6.36 15.78
N THR A 214 -9.99 6.46 14.87
CA THR A 214 -10.42 7.73 14.26
C THR A 214 -11.91 7.92 14.53
N VAL A 215 -12.27 8.98 15.25
CA VAL A 215 -13.64 9.34 15.59
C VAL A 215 -14.05 10.63 14.89
N SER A 216 -15.34 10.92 14.83
CA SER A 216 -15.84 12.24 14.43
C SER A 216 -15.49 13.30 15.49
N VAL A 217 -15.27 14.55 15.08
CA VAL A 217 -15.15 15.65 16.05
C VAL A 217 -16.47 15.87 16.79
N SER A 218 -16.42 16.28 18.05
CA SER A 218 -17.60 16.63 18.86
C SER A 218 -18.09 18.07 18.61
N MET A 219 -17.22 18.93 18.09
CA MET A 219 -17.52 20.33 17.75
C MET A 219 -16.81 20.70 16.46
N LEU A 220 -17.54 21.30 15.51
CA LEU A 220 -16.94 21.87 14.31
C LEU A 220 -16.25 23.19 14.66
N ALA A 221 -14.96 23.29 14.37
CA ALA A 221 -14.24 24.55 14.36
C ALA A 221 -14.23 25.09 12.91
N LEU A 222 -14.91 26.22 12.72
CA LEU A 222 -14.88 27.07 11.52
C LEU A 222 -13.97 28.29 11.77
#